data_AF-A0A7D5PDS2-F1
#
_entry.id   AF-A0A7D5PDS2-F1
#
_cell.length_a   1.000
_cell.length_b   1.000
_cell.length_c   1.000
_cell.angle_alpha   90.00
_cell.angle_beta   90.00
_cell.angle_gamma   90.00
#
_symmetry.space_group_name_H-M   'P 1'
#
loop_
_entity.id
_entity.type
_entity.pdbx_description
1 polymer ?
#
loop_
_entity_poly.entity_id
_entity_poly.type
_entity_poly.pdbx_seq_one_letter_code
_entity_poly.pdbx_strand_id
1 'polypeptide(L)'
;MGTGTGRTTTGAEPLWIVGVGGVDRATLETVAEGAAETIPVDARIHPGDVPLSGFDGTHAEGLYHGLELADYARDRSGRDRVLAVTDETIVKPRVERAFGLAWRHGSKAIVSTADLGDRGDPAFEDRLRTVTSQHVGYLVGMDACDDETCLFHVADDAREFDRIGPDPCESCREELLGRSSPLVPDGDWSLDGGAVSGPSERGGGTGESSPLEVVALGDPDDAAVEAAVDAVETHLPFDATVASEPVALSALPDDAYDDAREQYDAVAVLDALDGAVGTEPTLAVTDADLFANRRNYVFGVGGIGGSTALFSTFRLAEDADIPASEADRDRETRVRKQAVTQAGRLLGAEKCSDKRCPFSSSPTVRELDIADEAPCDDCAATLAGRSWPVPDEVIRSDDDGGDSGRAETGSDTDGGGPERDPDPEPPGEQSRVDYLWKSLVHDLTNTAQFTGFVVGFGVSLFVAFVALGTALEAVAGPIDGQSAQVIWLLFAVSLLAAWYLYKLLKWGVLSLGRAAVGGLRSATE
;
A
#
# COMPACT_ATOMS: atom_id res chain seq x y z
N MET A 1 -8.86 -11.77 60.30
CA MET A 1 -9.40 -10.80 59.33
C MET A 1 -8.22 -10.18 58.59
N GLY A 2 -8.24 -10.24 57.26
CA GLY A 2 -7.19 -9.68 56.40
C GLY A 2 -6.66 -10.67 55.36
N THR A 3 -7.54 -11.23 54.52
CA THR A 3 -7.16 -11.92 53.28
C THR A 3 -6.72 -10.88 52.25
N GLY A 4 -5.41 -10.78 51.99
CA GLY A 4 -4.88 -9.97 50.90
C GLY A 4 -5.10 -10.68 49.58
N THR A 5 -6.12 -10.28 48.83
CA THR A 5 -6.29 -10.66 47.42
C THR A 5 -5.22 -9.95 46.60
N GLY A 6 -4.34 -10.73 45.99
CA GLY A 6 -3.38 -10.23 45.00
C GLY A 6 -4.12 -9.58 43.84
N ARG A 7 -3.65 -8.41 43.41
CA ARG A 7 -4.02 -7.83 42.11
C ARG A 7 -3.51 -8.77 41.03
N THR A 8 -4.42 -9.48 40.37
CA THR A 8 -4.20 -10.04 39.04
C THR A 8 -3.92 -8.90 38.07
N THR A 9 -2.78 -8.97 37.39
CA THR A 9 -2.45 -8.18 36.20
C THR A 9 -3.58 -8.34 35.18
N THR A 10 -4.23 -7.24 34.82
CA THR A 10 -5.19 -7.13 33.73
C THR A 10 -4.53 -7.63 32.44
N GLY A 11 -5.18 -8.58 31.77
CA GLY A 11 -4.56 -9.49 30.80
C GLY A 11 -4.36 -8.89 29.41
N ALA A 12 -3.11 -8.86 28.95
CA ALA A 12 -2.81 -8.84 27.52
C ALA A 12 -3.17 -10.21 26.93
N GLU A 13 -3.82 -10.23 25.78
CA GLU A 13 -4.13 -11.49 25.10
C GLU A 13 -2.84 -12.15 24.60
N PRO A 14 -2.71 -13.48 24.77
CA PRO A 14 -1.51 -14.20 24.35
C PRO A 14 -1.40 -14.22 22.82
N LEU A 15 -0.16 -14.20 22.32
CA LEU A 15 0.15 -14.45 20.92
C LEU A 15 0.06 -15.95 20.66
N TRP A 16 -0.94 -16.38 19.89
CA TRP A 16 -1.12 -17.80 19.60
C TRP A 16 -0.25 -18.26 18.44
N ILE A 17 0.63 -19.23 18.69
CA ILE A 17 1.43 -19.87 17.65
C ILE A 17 0.58 -20.98 17.01
N VAL A 18 0.22 -20.81 15.73
CA VAL A 18 -0.72 -21.70 15.04
C VAL A 18 -0.02 -22.38 13.86
N GLY A 19 0.09 -23.71 13.91
CA GLY A 19 0.60 -24.50 12.78
C GLY A 19 -0.42 -24.58 11.65
N VAL A 20 0.04 -24.31 10.43
CA VAL A 20 -0.76 -24.37 9.20
C VAL A 20 -0.05 -25.30 8.20
N GLY A 21 -0.68 -26.41 7.86
CA GLY A 21 -0.08 -27.44 7.01
C GLY A 21 0.64 -28.54 7.79
N GLY A 22 1.81 -28.95 7.32
CA GLY A 22 2.57 -30.10 7.82
C GLY A 22 3.59 -29.78 8.91
N VAL A 23 3.38 -28.70 9.67
CA VAL A 23 4.33 -28.22 10.68
C VAL A 23 4.34 -29.14 11.91
N ASP A 24 5.51 -29.65 12.28
CA ASP A 24 5.67 -30.50 13.46
C ASP A 24 5.74 -29.69 14.76
N ARG A 25 5.47 -30.37 15.89
CA ARG A 25 5.40 -29.74 17.20
C ARG A 25 6.72 -29.10 17.66
N ALA A 26 7.86 -29.70 17.33
CA ALA A 26 9.16 -29.17 17.72
C ALA A 26 9.43 -27.83 17.02
N THR A 27 9.05 -27.72 15.74
CA THR A 27 9.09 -26.44 15.01
C THR A 27 8.25 -25.36 15.70
N LEU A 28 7.03 -25.69 16.15
CA LEU A 28 6.18 -24.74 16.88
C LEU A 28 6.75 -24.33 18.24
N GLU A 29 7.46 -25.24 18.92
CA GLU A 29 8.17 -24.95 20.18
C GLU A 29 9.33 -23.97 19.93
N THR A 30 10.13 -24.20 18.88
CA THR A 30 11.20 -23.26 18.48
C THR A 30 10.65 -21.87 18.15
N VAL A 31 9.53 -21.79 17.42
CA VAL A 31 8.86 -20.50 17.13
C VAL A 31 8.33 -19.84 18.41
N ALA A 32 7.69 -20.60 19.31
CA ALA A 32 7.19 -20.03 20.57
C ALA A 32 8.32 -19.47 21.44
N GLU A 33 9.46 -20.15 21.48
CA GLU A 33 10.64 -19.65 22.18
C GLU A 33 11.20 -18.39 21.52
N GLY A 34 11.42 -18.39 20.19
CA GLY A 34 11.90 -17.22 19.46
C GLY A 34 10.97 -16.01 19.55
N ALA A 35 9.65 -16.24 19.61
CA ALA A 35 8.67 -15.17 19.77
C ALA A 35 8.82 -14.44 21.10
N ALA A 36 9.12 -15.17 22.17
CA ALA A 36 9.23 -14.64 23.53
C ALA A 36 10.69 -14.32 23.96
N GLU A 37 11.67 -14.57 23.10
CA GLU A 37 13.10 -14.45 23.41
C GLU A 37 13.54 -12.99 23.58
N THR A 38 13.33 -12.18 22.55
CA THR A 38 13.75 -10.76 22.52
C THR A 38 12.64 -9.82 22.94
N ILE A 39 11.39 -10.20 22.69
CA ILE A 39 10.22 -9.34 22.88
C ILE A 39 9.31 -10.01 23.92
N PRO A 40 8.92 -9.30 25.01
CA PRO A 40 8.22 -9.93 26.12
C PRO A 40 6.73 -10.15 25.79
N VAL A 41 6.44 -11.11 24.91
CA VAL A 41 5.10 -11.55 24.53
C VAL A 41 4.72 -12.85 25.24
N ASP A 42 3.44 -13.00 25.61
CA ASP A 42 2.90 -14.28 26.11
C ASP A 42 2.62 -15.20 24.91
N ALA A 43 3.65 -15.87 24.40
CA ALA A 43 3.53 -16.81 23.28
C ALA A 43 2.98 -18.16 23.74
N ARG A 44 1.87 -18.62 23.12
CA ARG A 44 1.22 -19.89 23.45
C ARG A 44 0.94 -20.71 22.21
N ILE A 45 1.36 -21.98 22.21
CA ILE A 45 1.12 -22.85 21.06
C ILE A 45 -0.33 -23.34 21.06
N HIS A 46 -1.00 -23.15 19.94
CA HIS A 46 -2.34 -23.67 19.71
C HIS A 46 -2.34 -25.21 19.78
N PRO A 47 -3.37 -25.86 20.36
CA PRO A 47 -3.40 -27.31 20.54
C PRO A 47 -3.76 -28.10 19.27
N GLY A 48 -4.32 -27.44 18.25
CA GLY A 48 -4.70 -28.06 16.99
C GLY A 48 -4.02 -27.42 15.79
N ASP A 49 -3.73 -28.24 14.78
CA ASP A 49 -3.17 -27.79 13.52
C ASP A 49 -4.28 -27.41 12.54
N VAL A 50 -4.02 -26.39 11.72
CA VAL A 50 -4.93 -25.92 10.69
C VAL A 50 -4.58 -26.59 9.34
N PRO A 51 -5.48 -27.39 8.73
CA PRO A 51 -5.18 -28.06 7.47
C PRO A 51 -5.21 -27.09 6.30
N LEU A 52 -4.24 -27.20 5.38
CA LEU A 52 -4.16 -26.40 4.15
C LEU A 52 -5.26 -26.71 3.12
N SER A 53 -5.92 -27.87 3.23
CA SER A 53 -6.88 -28.35 2.23
C SER A 53 -8.13 -27.48 2.05
N GLY A 54 -8.37 -26.54 2.96
CA GLY A 54 -9.49 -25.60 2.88
C GLY A 54 -9.07 -24.15 2.64
N PHE A 55 -7.85 -23.92 2.15
CA PHE A 55 -7.35 -22.60 1.77
C PHE A 55 -7.21 -22.53 0.24
N ASP A 56 -7.81 -21.51 -0.37
CA ASP A 56 -7.90 -21.31 -1.82
C ASP A 56 -7.02 -20.15 -2.34
N GLY A 57 -6.42 -19.35 -1.45
CA GLY A 57 -5.50 -18.24 -1.73
C GLY A 57 -4.12 -18.66 -2.26
N THR A 58 -4.10 -19.43 -3.34
CA THR A 58 -2.88 -19.88 -4.02
C THR A 58 -2.65 -19.13 -5.33
N HIS A 59 -1.40 -18.77 -5.61
CA HIS A 59 -1.00 -18.28 -6.93
C HIS A 59 -0.95 -19.42 -7.96
N ALA A 60 -0.94 -19.07 -9.25
CA ALA A 60 -0.90 -20.01 -10.38
C ALA A 60 0.27 -21.02 -10.37
N GLU A 61 1.27 -20.83 -9.50
CA GLU A 61 2.43 -21.70 -9.32
C GLU A 61 2.36 -22.56 -8.04
N GLY A 62 1.24 -22.54 -7.30
CA GLY A 62 1.08 -23.27 -6.04
C GLY A 62 1.71 -22.60 -4.82
N LEU A 63 2.04 -21.30 -4.92
CA LEU A 63 2.58 -20.50 -3.81
C LEU A 63 1.44 -19.87 -2.99
N TYR A 64 1.63 -19.75 -1.67
CA TYR A 64 0.58 -19.29 -0.77
C TYR A 64 0.70 -17.79 -0.45
N HIS A 65 -0.41 -17.06 -0.48
CA HIS A 65 -0.47 -15.67 0.00
C HIS A 65 -0.26 -15.63 1.52
N GLY A 66 0.87 -15.08 1.99
CA GLY A 66 1.26 -15.24 3.39
C GLY A 66 0.31 -14.58 4.41
N LEU A 67 -0.10 -13.32 4.20
CA LEU A 67 -1.02 -12.66 5.13
C LEU A 67 -2.45 -13.22 5.09
N GLU A 68 -2.92 -13.67 3.92
CA GLU A 68 -4.20 -14.37 3.78
C GLU A 68 -4.16 -15.73 4.48
N LEU A 69 -3.02 -16.43 4.42
CA LEU A 69 -2.82 -17.68 5.15
C LEU A 69 -2.76 -17.44 6.67
N ALA A 70 -2.27 -16.28 7.11
CA ALA A 70 -2.33 -15.86 8.51
C ALA A 70 -3.76 -15.57 8.96
N ASP A 71 -4.58 -14.91 8.13
CA ASP A 71 -6.03 -14.73 8.39
C ASP A 71 -6.73 -16.08 8.49
N TYR A 72 -6.46 -16.97 7.54
CA TYR A 72 -7.00 -18.32 7.55
C TYR A 72 -6.65 -19.08 8.84
N ALA A 73 -5.40 -18.99 9.31
CA ALA A 73 -4.97 -19.58 10.57
C ALA A 73 -5.71 -18.97 11.78
N ARG A 74 -5.91 -17.65 11.77
CA ARG A 74 -6.66 -16.91 12.78
C ARG A 74 -8.10 -17.40 12.88
N ASP A 75 -8.79 -17.45 11.75
CA ASP A 75 -10.20 -17.82 11.67
C ASP A 75 -10.43 -19.28 12.06
N ARG A 76 -9.54 -20.19 11.60
CA ARG A 76 -9.64 -21.62 11.93
C ARG A 76 -9.23 -21.97 13.35
N SER A 77 -8.35 -21.18 13.96
CA SER A 77 -7.96 -21.37 15.36
C SER A 77 -8.90 -20.66 16.34
N GLY A 78 -9.72 -19.71 15.87
CA GLY A 78 -10.62 -18.90 16.70
C GLY A 78 -9.86 -18.04 17.70
N ARG A 79 -8.68 -17.53 17.31
CA ARG A 79 -7.80 -16.73 18.16
C ARG A 79 -7.66 -15.34 17.58
N ASP A 80 -7.81 -14.32 18.40
CA ASP A 80 -7.75 -12.94 17.92
C ASP A 80 -6.35 -12.54 17.50
N ARG A 81 -5.30 -13.04 18.18
CA ARG A 81 -3.90 -12.76 17.84
C ARG A 81 -3.12 -14.03 17.50
N VAL A 82 -2.58 -14.10 16.29
CA VAL A 82 -1.87 -15.28 15.80
C VAL A 82 -0.51 -14.96 15.18
N LEU A 83 0.45 -15.82 15.46
CA LEU A 83 1.63 -16.04 14.62
C LEU A 83 1.45 -17.40 13.95
N ALA A 84 1.04 -17.39 12.68
CA ALA A 84 0.93 -18.58 11.87
C ALA A 84 2.32 -19.12 11.51
N VAL A 85 2.45 -20.45 11.47
CA VAL A 85 3.69 -21.13 11.10
C VAL A 85 3.34 -22.12 10.00
N THR A 86 4.07 -22.09 8.88
CA THR A 86 3.83 -23.02 7.77
C THR A 86 5.13 -23.63 7.24
N ASP A 87 5.02 -24.81 6.64
CA ASP A 87 6.06 -25.48 5.88
C ASP A 87 6.00 -25.22 4.38
N GLU A 88 5.02 -24.43 3.94
CA GLU A 88 4.85 -24.02 2.55
C GLU A 88 5.55 -22.69 2.24
N THR A 89 5.96 -22.50 0.99
CA THR A 89 6.49 -21.21 0.55
C THR A 89 5.38 -20.16 0.55
N ILE A 90 5.64 -19.06 1.26
CA ILE A 90 4.76 -17.90 1.29
C ILE A 90 5.29 -16.78 0.42
N VAL A 91 4.38 -15.98 -0.13
CA VAL A 91 4.72 -14.80 -0.92
C VAL A 91 3.96 -13.55 -0.47
N LYS A 92 4.58 -12.40 -0.72
CA LYS A 92 3.93 -11.08 -0.72
C LYS A 92 2.90 -10.99 -1.86
N PRO A 93 1.97 -10.02 -1.84
CA PRO A 93 0.97 -9.83 -2.91
C PRO A 93 1.55 -9.66 -4.34
N ARG A 94 2.84 -9.31 -4.46
CA ARG A 94 3.60 -9.22 -5.71
C ARG A 94 4.38 -10.51 -6.03
N VAL A 95 4.02 -11.68 -5.50
CA VAL A 95 4.68 -12.99 -5.75
C VAL A 95 6.17 -13.02 -5.38
N GLU A 96 6.60 -12.11 -4.52
CA GLU A 96 7.95 -12.10 -3.97
C GLU A 96 7.97 -13.03 -2.76
N ARG A 97 8.91 -13.98 -2.73
CA ARG A 97 9.06 -14.91 -1.60
C ARG A 97 9.37 -14.16 -0.32
N ALA A 98 8.85 -14.67 0.78
CA ALA A 98 9.10 -14.10 2.09
C ALA A 98 9.36 -15.21 3.11
N PHE A 99 10.25 -14.94 4.05
CA PHE A 99 10.49 -15.82 5.21
C PHE A 99 9.41 -15.65 6.28
N GLY A 100 8.82 -14.46 6.35
CA GLY A 100 7.67 -14.13 7.16
C GLY A 100 6.96 -12.89 6.63
N LEU A 101 5.77 -12.62 7.15
CA LEU A 101 5.03 -11.38 6.96
C LEU A 101 4.31 -11.04 8.25
N ALA A 102 4.21 -9.76 8.58
CA ALA A 102 3.46 -9.29 9.74
C ALA A 102 2.55 -8.14 9.33
N TRP A 103 1.32 -8.13 9.84
CA TRP A 103 0.54 -6.91 9.89
C TRP A 103 1.11 -6.07 11.01
N ARG A 104 1.73 -4.94 10.67
CA ARG A 104 2.36 -4.07 11.66
C ARG A 104 1.30 -3.49 12.60
N HIS A 105 1.62 -3.39 13.89
CA HIS A 105 0.66 -3.03 14.95
C HIS A 105 -0.61 -3.90 14.88
N GLY A 106 -0.43 -5.18 14.58
CA GLY A 106 -1.50 -6.04 14.13
C GLY A 106 -1.89 -7.16 15.07
N SER A 107 -2.85 -7.92 14.58
CA SER A 107 -3.32 -9.16 15.19
C SER A 107 -2.75 -10.41 14.52
N LYS A 108 -2.02 -10.28 13.40
CA LYS A 108 -1.55 -11.42 12.62
C LYS A 108 -0.13 -11.26 12.09
N ALA A 109 0.62 -12.35 12.16
CA ALA A 109 1.86 -12.55 11.46
C ALA A 109 1.95 -14.00 10.98
N ILE A 110 2.86 -14.28 10.05
CA ILE A 110 3.17 -15.61 9.56
C ILE A 110 4.68 -15.76 9.37
N VAL A 111 5.20 -16.96 9.66
CA VAL A 111 6.56 -17.37 9.31
C VAL A 111 6.54 -18.70 8.55
N SER A 112 7.43 -18.83 7.57
CA SER A 112 7.57 -20.04 6.76
C SER A 112 8.92 -20.71 6.98
N THR A 113 8.90 -22.04 7.06
CA THR A 113 10.11 -22.86 7.12
C THR A 113 10.64 -23.28 5.74
N ALA A 114 9.89 -23.04 4.66
CA ALA A 114 10.16 -23.60 3.34
C ALA A 114 11.49 -23.12 2.74
N ASP A 115 11.82 -21.84 2.94
CA ASP A 115 12.96 -21.19 2.30
C ASP A 115 14.14 -20.92 3.26
N LEU A 116 14.07 -21.37 4.54
CA LEU A 116 15.13 -21.13 5.56
C LEU A 116 16.37 -22.05 5.45
N GLY A 117 16.38 -22.95 4.47
CA GLY A 117 17.45 -23.92 4.24
C GLY A 117 17.09 -25.33 4.71
N ASP A 118 18.08 -26.22 4.73
CA ASP A 118 17.90 -27.62 5.12
C ASP A 118 17.60 -27.72 6.63
N ARG A 119 16.54 -28.45 7.01
CA ARG A 119 16.22 -28.72 8.42
C ARG A 119 17.33 -29.46 9.17
N GLY A 120 18.24 -30.12 8.47
CA GLY A 120 19.44 -30.73 9.06
C GLY A 120 20.64 -29.79 9.26
N ASP A 121 20.56 -28.55 8.78
CA ASP A 121 21.58 -27.51 9.00
C ASP A 121 21.56 -27.10 10.49
N PRO A 122 22.70 -27.16 11.22
CA PRO A 122 22.77 -26.71 12.60
C PRO A 122 22.30 -25.27 12.84
N ALA A 123 22.35 -24.41 11.82
CA ALA A 123 21.89 -23.02 11.90
C ALA A 123 20.38 -22.85 11.67
N PHE A 124 19.66 -23.89 11.23
CA PHE A 124 18.25 -23.77 10.85
C PHE A 124 17.35 -23.26 12.00
N GLU A 125 17.54 -23.79 13.21
CA GLU A 125 16.75 -23.36 14.38
C GLU A 125 17.03 -21.91 14.75
N ASP A 126 18.28 -21.47 14.66
CA ASP A 126 18.69 -20.08 14.94
C ASP A 126 18.06 -19.13 13.92
N ARG A 127 18.08 -19.47 12.61
CA ARG A 127 17.41 -18.69 11.56
C ARG A 127 15.91 -18.57 11.81
N LEU A 128 15.27 -19.68 12.19
CA LEU A 128 13.83 -19.70 12.49
C LEU A 128 13.49 -18.81 13.69
N ARG A 129 14.31 -18.84 14.75
CA ARG A 129 14.16 -17.92 15.89
C ARG A 129 14.33 -16.48 15.47
N THR A 130 15.38 -16.14 14.73
CA THR A 130 15.62 -14.77 14.23
C THR A 130 14.44 -14.25 13.40
N VAL A 131 13.99 -15.02 12.39
CA VAL A 131 12.84 -14.65 11.56
C VAL A 131 11.59 -14.46 12.41
N THR A 132 11.38 -15.33 13.40
CA THR A 132 10.26 -15.22 14.32
C THR A 132 10.34 -13.94 15.14
N SER A 133 11.45 -13.70 15.83
CA SER A 133 11.64 -12.50 16.67
C SER A 133 11.50 -11.22 15.83
N GLN A 134 12.01 -11.23 14.60
CA GLN A 134 11.88 -10.11 13.66
C GLN A 134 10.41 -9.82 13.35
N HIS A 135 9.62 -10.83 12.99
CA HIS A 135 8.22 -10.66 12.62
C HIS A 135 7.30 -10.39 13.82
N VAL A 136 7.64 -10.89 15.01
CA VAL A 136 7.00 -10.44 16.26
C VAL A 136 7.33 -8.97 16.51
N GLY A 137 8.55 -8.51 16.22
CA GLY A 137 8.89 -7.09 16.29
C GLY A 137 8.06 -6.22 15.36
N TYR A 138 7.88 -6.64 14.11
CA TYR A 138 6.98 -5.96 13.18
C TYR A 138 5.53 -5.96 13.70
N LEU A 139 5.06 -7.08 14.27
CA LEU A 139 3.72 -7.17 14.88
C LEU A 139 3.54 -6.13 16.01
N VAL A 140 4.57 -5.86 16.81
CA VAL A 140 4.56 -4.85 17.89
C VAL A 140 4.94 -3.44 17.41
N GLY A 141 5.09 -3.26 16.10
CA GLY A 141 5.23 -1.94 15.48
C GLY A 141 6.64 -1.47 15.15
N MET A 142 7.63 -2.36 15.21
CA MET A 142 9.01 -2.03 14.84
C MET A 142 9.15 -1.83 13.32
N ASP A 143 10.08 -0.96 12.95
CA ASP A 143 10.50 -0.71 11.57
C ASP A 143 11.62 -1.62 11.10
N ALA A 144 11.83 -1.67 9.78
CA ALA A 144 13.03 -2.26 9.21
C ALA A 144 14.28 -1.44 9.59
N CYS A 145 15.43 -2.09 9.68
CA CYS A 145 16.68 -1.45 10.07
C CYS A 145 17.77 -1.66 9.00
N ASP A 146 18.52 -0.59 8.71
CA ASP A 146 19.63 -0.64 7.75
C ASP A 146 20.91 -1.30 8.31
N ASP A 147 20.98 -1.53 9.62
CA ASP A 147 22.13 -2.21 10.24
C ASP A 147 22.08 -3.71 9.94
N GLU A 148 23.02 -4.19 9.12
CA GLU A 148 23.11 -5.59 8.65
C GLU A 148 23.22 -6.66 9.75
N THR A 149 23.48 -6.26 11.01
CA THR A 149 23.58 -7.16 12.16
C THR A 149 22.40 -7.04 13.14
N CYS A 150 21.51 -6.07 12.91
CA CYS A 150 20.33 -5.84 13.73
C CYS A 150 19.24 -6.85 13.41
N LEU A 151 18.56 -7.37 14.44
CA LEU A 151 17.35 -8.21 14.31
C LEU A 151 16.34 -7.71 13.25
N PHE A 152 16.20 -6.39 13.07
CA PHE A 152 15.23 -5.79 12.14
C PHE A 152 15.74 -5.57 10.72
N HIS A 153 16.94 -6.04 10.39
CA HIS A 153 17.47 -6.00 9.03
C HIS A 153 16.69 -6.91 8.08
N VAL A 154 16.30 -6.38 6.93
CA VAL A 154 15.55 -7.14 5.92
C VAL A 154 16.53 -8.05 5.18
N ALA A 155 16.38 -9.37 5.37
CA ALA A 155 17.18 -10.37 4.70
C ALA A 155 16.67 -10.65 3.28
N ASP A 156 17.57 -10.62 2.30
CA ASP A 156 17.28 -11.05 0.93
C ASP A 156 17.38 -12.58 0.76
N ASP A 157 18.18 -13.24 1.61
CA ASP A 157 18.32 -14.70 1.61
C ASP A 157 18.50 -15.31 3.01
N ALA A 158 18.23 -16.62 3.14
CA ALA A 158 18.21 -17.29 4.43
C ALA A 158 19.54 -17.29 5.18
N ARG A 159 20.68 -17.20 4.49
CA ARG A 159 22.00 -17.19 5.13
C ARG A 159 22.31 -15.84 5.75
N GLU A 160 21.59 -14.79 5.39
CA GLU A 160 21.74 -13.50 6.05
C GLU A 160 21.29 -13.58 7.51
N PHE A 161 20.34 -14.45 7.85
CA PHE A 161 19.97 -14.76 9.24
C PHE A 161 21.08 -15.42 10.06
N ASP A 162 22.14 -15.94 9.44
CA ASP A 162 23.33 -16.38 10.19
C ASP A 162 24.15 -15.18 10.72
N ARG A 163 23.98 -14.01 10.09
CA ARG A 163 24.61 -12.74 10.47
C ARG A 163 23.66 -11.85 11.27
N ILE A 164 22.39 -11.82 10.88
CA ILE A 164 21.28 -11.15 11.57
C ILE A 164 20.96 -12.01 12.80
N GLY A 165 21.54 -11.66 13.94
CA GLY A 165 21.29 -12.38 15.19
C GLY A 165 19.91 -12.08 15.78
N PRO A 166 19.57 -12.70 16.92
CA PRO A 166 18.31 -12.42 17.64
C PRO A 166 18.31 -11.04 18.32
N ASP A 167 19.44 -10.32 18.28
CA ASP A 167 19.66 -9.09 19.02
C ASP A 167 19.38 -7.84 18.16
N PRO A 168 18.55 -6.90 18.64
CA PRO A 168 18.43 -5.60 18.01
C PRO A 168 19.68 -4.74 18.25
N CYS A 169 19.95 -3.80 17.33
CA CYS A 169 20.97 -2.77 17.54
C CYS A 169 20.57 -1.85 18.72
N GLU A 170 21.48 -0.96 19.13
CA GLU A 170 21.25 -0.07 20.28
C GLU A 170 19.97 0.78 20.11
N SER A 171 19.79 1.41 18.95
CA SER A 171 18.62 2.26 18.66
C SER A 171 17.31 1.46 18.67
N CYS A 172 17.27 0.32 17.98
CA CYS A 172 16.07 -0.52 17.95
C CYS A 172 15.76 -1.12 19.32
N ARG A 173 16.78 -1.38 20.16
CA ARG A 173 16.57 -1.84 21.54
C ARG A 173 15.95 -0.74 22.40
N GLU A 174 16.41 0.51 22.27
CA GLU A 174 15.84 1.64 22.98
C GLU A 174 14.39 1.88 22.57
N GLU A 175 14.09 1.81 21.27
CA GLU A 175 12.73 1.93 20.75
C GLU A 175 11.82 0.81 21.26
N LEU A 176 12.28 -0.44 21.21
CA LEU A 176 11.54 -1.60 21.72
C LEU A 176 11.26 -1.48 23.23
N LEU A 177 12.23 -1.01 24.03
CA LEU A 177 12.07 -0.81 25.47
C LEU A 177 11.17 0.39 25.81
N GLY A 178 11.11 1.40 24.93
CA GLY A 178 10.25 2.56 25.06
C GLY A 178 8.76 2.25 24.84
N ARG A 179 8.43 1.10 24.22
CA ARG A 179 7.06 0.68 23.96
C ARG A 179 6.45 0.04 25.22
N SER A 180 5.56 0.76 25.89
CA SER A 180 4.83 0.28 27.07
C SER A 180 3.78 -0.76 26.67
N SER A 181 4.09 -2.04 26.94
CA SER A 181 3.32 -3.24 26.59
C SER A 181 3.42 -3.62 25.10
N PRO A 182 4.15 -4.69 24.73
CA PRO A 182 4.41 -5.03 23.33
C PRO A 182 3.14 -5.40 22.55
N LEU A 183 2.08 -5.78 23.25
CA LEU A 183 0.85 -6.32 22.68
C LEU A 183 -0.38 -5.69 23.35
N VAL A 184 -0.49 -4.35 23.33
CA VAL A 184 -1.76 -3.67 23.64
C VAL A 184 -2.77 -3.98 22.52
N PRO A 185 -4.08 -4.11 22.81
CA PRO A 185 -5.12 -4.06 21.77
C PRO A 185 -5.09 -2.73 21.04
N ASP A 186 -5.73 -2.62 19.88
CA ASP A 186 -6.09 -1.32 19.30
C ASP A 186 -6.97 -0.56 20.33
N GLY A 187 -6.33 0.31 21.13
CA GLY A 187 -7.03 1.11 22.13
C GLY A 187 -6.20 1.51 23.35
N ASP A 188 -6.12 2.84 23.53
CA ASP A 188 -5.76 3.62 24.73
C ASP A 188 -4.29 4.02 24.91
N TRP A 189 -3.90 5.07 24.17
CA TRP A 189 -2.76 5.93 24.49
C TRP A 189 -3.22 7.04 25.44
N SER A 190 -3.12 6.82 26.74
CA SER A 190 -3.25 7.89 27.73
C SER A 190 -2.06 7.91 28.68
N LEU A 191 -1.25 8.97 28.58
CA LEU A 191 -0.30 9.36 29.62
C LEU A 191 -0.69 10.73 30.19
N ASP A 192 -0.92 10.68 31.50
CA ASP A 192 -1.01 11.73 32.50
C ASP A 192 -2.27 12.61 32.61
N GLY A 193 -3.17 12.16 33.49
CA GLY A 193 -3.40 12.93 34.72
C GLY A 193 -4.44 14.05 34.69
N GLY A 194 -5.67 13.74 34.28
CA GLY A 194 -6.83 14.61 34.50
C GLY A 194 -8.06 13.77 34.83
N ALA A 195 -8.60 13.92 36.03
CA ALA A 195 -9.82 13.22 36.45
C ALA A 195 -10.96 13.52 35.48
N VAL A 196 -11.35 12.54 34.66
CA VAL A 196 -12.60 12.58 33.90
C VAL A 196 -13.40 11.32 34.22
N SER A 197 -14.61 11.59 34.67
CA SER A 197 -15.67 10.67 35.07
C SER A 197 -15.84 9.52 34.08
N GLY A 198 -16.02 8.31 34.60
CA GLY A 198 -16.05 7.06 33.83
C GLY A 198 -17.13 6.99 32.73
N PRO A 199 -17.06 5.96 31.86
CA PRO A 199 -17.94 5.86 30.71
C PRO A 199 -19.36 5.60 31.18
N SER A 200 -20.27 6.50 30.81
CA SER A 200 -21.69 6.26 30.91
C SER A 200 -22.07 5.22 29.87
N GLU A 201 -22.68 4.14 30.34
CA GLU A 201 -23.48 3.25 29.52
C GLU A 201 -24.50 4.10 28.74
N ARG A 202 -24.32 4.21 27.43
CA ARG A 202 -25.36 4.55 26.45
C ARG A 202 -25.25 3.46 25.38
N GLY A 203 -26.18 2.53 25.21
CA GLY A 203 -27.62 2.67 25.32
C GLY A 203 -28.17 3.01 23.93
N GLY A 204 -28.38 1.98 23.11
CA GLY A 204 -29.37 1.88 22.01
C GLY A 204 -29.61 3.07 21.07
N GLY A 205 -29.17 2.89 19.82
CA GLY A 205 -29.81 3.30 18.56
C GLY A 205 -30.65 4.59 18.50
N THR A 206 -30.06 5.62 17.89
CA THR A 206 -30.65 6.51 16.87
C THR A 206 -29.50 7.11 16.05
N GLY A 207 -29.63 7.25 14.73
CA GLY A 207 -28.53 7.60 13.82
C GLY A 207 -27.77 8.88 14.17
N GLU A 208 -26.58 8.74 14.75
CA GLU A 208 -25.61 9.80 14.98
C GLU A 208 -24.47 9.63 13.95
N SER A 209 -24.26 10.65 13.11
CA SER A 209 -23.17 10.70 12.13
C SER A 209 -21.82 10.68 12.84
N SER A 210 -20.83 9.99 12.28
CA SER A 210 -19.47 9.96 12.84
C SER A 210 -18.68 11.19 12.40
N PRO A 211 -17.85 11.83 13.23
CA PRO A 211 -16.99 12.90 12.75
C PRO A 211 -16.00 12.36 11.71
N LEU A 212 -15.65 13.16 10.70
CA LEU A 212 -14.58 12.89 9.73
C LEU A 212 -13.79 14.18 9.48
N GLU A 213 -12.47 14.11 9.58
CA GLU A 213 -11.60 15.22 9.20
C GLU A 213 -11.16 15.08 7.74
N VAL A 214 -11.43 16.09 6.91
CA VAL A 214 -10.93 16.16 5.54
C VAL A 214 -9.70 17.06 5.53
N VAL A 215 -8.54 16.49 5.25
CA VAL A 215 -7.25 17.18 5.31
C VAL A 215 -6.67 17.41 3.92
N ALA A 216 -6.16 18.61 3.66
CA ALA A 216 -5.38 18.89 2.47
C ALA A 216 -3.94 18.40 2.66
N LEU A 217 -3.47 17.53 1.78
CA LEU A 217 -2.09 17.06 1.71
C LEU A 217 -1.42 17.62 0.45
N GLY A 218 -0.48 18.55 0.62
CA GLY A 218 0.12 19.31 -0.48
C GLY A 218 -0.61 20.63 -0.71
N ASP A 219 -0.92 20.93 -1.97
CA ASP A 219 -1.63 22.16 -2.39
C ASP A 219 -2.83 21.82 -3.29
N PRO A 220 -3.74 20.90 -2.90
CA PRO A 220 -4.97 20.67 -3.66
C PRO A 220 -5.84 21.92 -3.69
N ASP A 221 -6.57 22.14 -4.80
CA ASP A 221 -7.49 23.26 -4.92
C ASP A 221 -8.56 23.21 -3.81
N ASP A 222 -8.83 24.33 -3.13
CA ASP A 222 -9.84 24.44 -2.06
C ASP A 222 -11.21 23.88 -2.49
N ALA A 223 -11.59 24.13 -3.75
CA ALA A 223 -12.83 23.61 -4.34
C ALA A 223 -12.91 22.08 -4.34
N ALA A 224 -11.77 21.38 -4.46
CA ALA A 224 -11.74 19.91 -4.39
C ALA A 224 -11.91 19.42 -2.94
N VAL A 225 -11.34 20.12 -1.97
CA VAL A 225 -11.51 19.80 -0.54
C VAL A 225 -12.96 20.05 -0.11
N GLU A 226 -13.53 21.19 -0.50
CA GLU A 226 -14.94 21.52 -0.26
C GLU A 226 -15.89 20.52 -0.92
N ALA A 227 -15.62 20.13 -2.17
CA ALA A 227 -16.41 19.12 -2.88
C ALA A 227 -16.32 17.74 -2.22
N ALA A 228 -15.17 17.38 -1.63
CA ALA A 228 -15.00 16.15 -0.88
C ALA A 228 -15.86 16.14 0.39
N VAL A 229 -15.84 17.23 1.17
CA VAL A 229 -16.69 17.40 2.36
C VAL A 229 -18.17 17.28 1.98
N ASP A 230 -18.64 18.07 1.02
CA ASP A 230 -20.06 18.08 0.62
C ASP A 230 -20.51 16.69 0.12
N ALA A 231 -19.69 15.99 -0.66
CA ALA A 231 -20.01 14.66 -1.15
C ALA A 231 -20.10 13.62 -0.02
N VAL A 232 -19.19 13.69 0.95
CA VAL A 232 -19.20 12.80 2.11
C VAL A 232 -20.45 13.05 2.96
N GLU A 233 -20.74 14.30 3.33
CA GLU A 233 -21.94 14.64 4.13
C GLU A 233 -23.24 14.30 3.40
N THR A 234 -23.26 14.43 2.07
CA THR A 234 -24.45 14.15 1.26
C THR A 234 -24.75 12.66 1.16
N HIS A 235 -23.71 11.80 1.08
CA HIS A 235 -23.86 10.40 0.70
C HIS A 235 -23.50 9.39 1.78
N LEU A 236 -22.85 9.79 2.86
CA LEU A 236 -22.35 8.92 3.92
C LEU A 236 -22.77 9.44 5.31
N PRO A 237 -22.86 8.57 6.33
CA PRO A 237 -23.18 8.96 7.71
C PRO A 237 -21.98 9.57 8.45
N PHE A 238 -21.26 10.48 7.79
CA PHE A 238 -20.19 11.28 8.39
C PHE A 238 -20.64 12.73 8.58
N ASP A 239 -20.12 13.37 9.63
CA ASP A 239 -20.12 14.81 9.86
C ASP A 239 -18.71 15.31 9.49
N ALA A 240 -18.54 15.73 8.24
CA ALA A 240 -17.23 15.97 7.67
C ALA A 240 -16.82 17.43 7.86
N THR A 241 -15.61 17.66 8.36
CA THR A 241 -15.07 19.00 8.58
C THR A 241 -13.70 19.14 7.96
N VAL A 242 -13.36 20.34 7.46
CA VAL A 242 -12.03 20.60 6.91
C VAL A 242 -11.04 20.78 8.05
N ALA A 243 -9.91 20.08 7.97
CA ALA A 243 -8.80 20.23 8.89
C ALA A 243 -8.30 21.68 8.93
N SER A 244 -7.97 22.17 10.12
CA SER A 244 -7.52 23.56 10.27
C SER A 244 -6.12 23.83 9.71
N GLU A 245 -5.28 22.80 9.64
CA GLU A 245 -3.90 22.89 9.14
C GLU A 245 -3.68 21.87 8.01
N PRO A 246 -3.22 22.31 6.82
CA PRO A 246 -2.83 21.39 5.76
C PRO A 246 -1.51 20.68 6.10
N VAL A 247 -1.36 19.45 5.59
CA VAL A 247 -0.12 18.68 5.68
C VAL A 247 0.73 18.98 4.45
N ALA A 248 1.96 19.45 4.64
CA ALA A 248 2.87 19.66 3.52
C ALA A 248 3.42 18.32 3.00
N LEU A 249 3.57 18.15 1.68
CA LEU A 249 4.21 16.95 1.11
C LEU A 249 5.64 16.76 1.63
N SER A 250 6.35 17.84 1.98
CA SER A 250 7.68 17.78 2.57
C SER A 250 7.72 17.25 4.02
N ALA A 251 6.56 17.06 4.64
CA ALA A 251 6.44 16.41 5.94
C ALA A 251 6.33 14.87 5.81
N LEU A 252 6.11 14.36 4.60
CA LEU A 252 6.12 12.93 4.33
C LEU A 252 7.56 12.39 4.35
N PRO A 253 7.75 11.09 4.65
CA PRO A 253 9.03 10.41 4.51
C PRO A 253 9.62 10.57 3.10
N ASP A 254 10.94 10.74 2.99
CA ASP A 254 11.62 10.91 1.69
C ASP A 254 11.42 9.70 0.76
N ASP A 255 11.28 8.50 1.32
CA ASP A 255 11.06 7.24 0.60
C ASP A 255 9.60 7.03 0.16
N ALA A 256 8.66 7.88 0.60
CA ALA A 256 7.30 7.90 0.06
C ALA A 256 7.26 8.42 -1.38
N TYR A 257 8.31 9.12 -1.85
CA TYR A 257 8.43 9.63 -3.21
C TYR A 257 9.35 8.77 -4.08
N ASP A 258 8.86 8.32 -5.24
CA ASP A 258 9.64 7.59 -6.23
C ASP A 258 10.13 8.55 -7.33
N ASP A 259 11.42 8.88 -7.29
CA ASP A 259 12.11 9.76 -8.26
C ASP A 259 12.04 9.25 -9.71
N ALA A 260 11.94 7.93 -9.93
CA ALA A 260 11.89 7.36 -11.28
C ALA A 260 10.49 7.48 -11.90
N ARG A 261 9.46 7.45 -11.05
CA ARG A 261 8.06 7.62 -11.45
C ARG A 261 7.59 9.07 -11.40
N GLU A 262 8.27 9.91 -10.61
CA GLU A 262 7.80 11.23 -10.23
C GLU A 262 6.44 11.18 -9.52
N GLN A 263 6.19 10.14 -8.71
CA GLN A 263 4.92 9.84 -8.03
C GLN A 263 5.14 9.47 -6.55
N TYR A 264 4.11 9.60 -5.73
CA TYR A 264 4.13 9.15 -4.34
C TYR A 264 3.51 7.76 -4.19
N ASP A 265 4.09 6.90 -3.35
CA ASP A 265 3.49 5.62 -2.98
C ASP A 265 2.34 5.88 -2.01
N ALA A 266 1.12 5.65 -2.49
CA ALA A 266 -0.10 5.94 -1.73
C ALA A 266 -0.16 5.16 -0.41
N VAL A 267 0.46 3.99 -0.31
CA VAL A 267 0.50 3.22 0.94
C VAL A 267 1.43 3.89 1.94
N ALA A 268 2.63 4.29 1.51
CA ALA A 268 3.58 5.00 2.37
C ALA A 268 3.03 6.36 2.85
N VAL A 269 2.29 7.07 1.97
CA VAL A 269 1.61 8.31 2.34
C VAL A 269 0.52 8.05 3.38
N LEU A 270 -0.30 7.01 3.19
CA LEU A 270 -1.37 6.65 4.13
C LEU A 270 -0.79 6.30 5.51
N ASP A 271 0.27 5.49 5.56
CA ASP A 271 0.95 5.10 6.80
C ASP A 271 1.55 6.32 7.53
N ALA A 272 2.13 7.27 6.79
CA ALA A 272 2.66 8.51 7.36
C ALA A 272 1.56 9.40 7.95
N LEU A 273 0.39 9.45 7.31
CA LEU A 273 -0.77 10.20 7.81
C LEU A 273 -1.39 9.52 9.02
N ASP A 274 -1.55 8.20 9.03
CA ASP A 274 -2.04 7.45 10.19
C ASP A 274 -1.17 7.67 11.44
N GLY A 275 0.15 7.88 11.26
CA GLY A 275 1.05 8.23 12.36
C GLY A 275 0.99 9.69 12.83
N ALA A 276 0.41 10.59 12.03
CA ALA A 276 0.40 12.03 12.28
C ALA A 276 -0.97 12.57 12.72
N VAL A 277 -2.07 11.89 12.33
CA VAL A 277 -3.44 12.36 12.55
C VAL A 277 -4.05 11.71 13.81
N GLY A 278 -5.04 12.40 14.41
CA GLY A 278 -5.57 12.11 15.74
C GLY A 278 -6.48 10.89 15.84
N THR A 279 -7.40 10.90 16.82
CA THR A 279 -8.33 9.78 17.11
C THR A 279 -9.57 9.74 16.19
N GLU A 280 -9.70 10.69 15.27
CA GLU A 280 -10.85 10.80 14.36
C GLU A 280 -10.46 10.23 12.99
N PRO A 281 -11.42 9.68 12.23
CA PRO A 281 -11.13 9.18 10.90
C PRO A 281 -10.80 10.37 9.97
N THR A 282 -9.91 10.12 9.01
CA THR A 282 -9.35 11.17 8.16
C THR A 282 -9.45 10.80 6.69
N LEU A 283 -9.88 11.76 5.87
CA LEU A 283 -9.82 11.71 4.43
C LEU A 283 -8.83 12.75 3.91
N ALA A 284 -7.67 12.30 3.45
CA ALA A 284 -6.68 13.19 2.84
C ALA A 284 -6.95 13.41 1.34
N VAL A 285 -6.94 14.67 0.92
CA VAL A 285 -7.05 15.10 -0.48
C VAL A 285 -5.69 15.63 -0.90
N THR A 286 -5.12 15.13 -2.01
CA THR A 286 -3.81 15.59 -2.50
C THR A 286 -3.81 15.99 -3.97
N ASP A 287 -2.93 16.92 -4.34
CA ASP A 287 -2.58 17.26 -5.72
C ASP A 287 -1.42 16.42 -6.26
N ALA A 288 -0.75 15.63 -5.43
CA ALA A 288 0.34 14.77 -5.86
C ALA A 288 -0.15 13.54 -6.63
N ASP A 289 0.58 13.10 -7.66
CA ASP A 289 0.25 11.86 -8.38
C ASP A 289 0.60 10.64 -7.53
N LEU A 290 -0.32 9.66 -7.49
CA LEU A 290 -0.23 8.51 -6.60
C LEU A 290 -0.07 7.22 -7.39
N PHE A 291 0.78 6.33 -6.91
CA PHE A 291 0.80 4.94 -7.32
C PHE A 291 0.62 4.02 -6.12
N ALA A 292 0.13 2.82 -6.36
CA ALA A 292 0.13 1.78 -5.34
C ALA A 292 0.36 0.43 -6.02
N ASN A 293 1.08 -0.45 -5.34
CA ASN A 293 1.35 -1.79 -5.84
C ASN A 293 2.05 -1.77 -7.22
N ARG A 294 1.51 -2.50 -8.21
CA ARG A 294 2.03 -2.55 -9.59
C ARG A 294 1.24 -1.67 -10.55
N ARG A 295 0.35 -0.82 -10.03
CA ARG A 295 -0.47 0.05 -10.87
C ARG A 295 0.38 1.24 -11.33
N ASN A 296 0.12 1.72 -12.54
CA ASN A 296 0.77 2.93 -13.06
C ASN A 296 0.36 4.17 -12.25
N TYR A 297 -0.87 4.17 -11.77
CA TYR A 297 -1.38 5.15 -10.82
C TYR A 297 -2.58 4.56 -10.08
N VAL A 298 -3.01 5.23 -9.02
CA VAL A 298 -4.30 5.03 -8.36
C VAL A 298 -4.96 6.39 -8.12
N PHE A 299 -6.29 6.42 -8.12
CA PHE A 299 -6.99 7.62 -7.68
C PHE A 299 -6.93 7.80 -6.16
N GLY A 300 -6.92 6.71 -5.40
CA GLY A 300 -6.84 6.75 -3.95
C GLY A 300 -6.73 5.37 -3.34
N VAL A 301 -6.50 5.36 -2.03
CA VAL A 301 -6.40 4.16 -1.19
C VAL A 301 -7.02 4.47 0.17
N GLY A 302 -7.67 3.48 0.78
CA GLY A 302 -8.23 3.59 2.12
C GLY A 302 -8.35 2.21 2.76
N GLY A 303 -8.03 2.12 4.04
CA GLY A 303 -8.24 0.91 4.82
C GLY A 303 -9.73 0.63 5.01
N ILE A 304 -10.17 -0.61 4.78
CA ILE A 304 -11.55 -1.02 5.09
C ILE A 304 -11.69 -1.01 6.62
N GLY A 305 -12.54 -0.12 7.14
CA GLY A 305 -12.66 0.10 8.59
C GLY A 305 -11.50 0.85 9.23
N GLY A 306 -10.54 1.34 8.45
CA GLY A 306 -9.35 2.04 8.95
C GLY A 306 -9.63 3.46 9.45
N SER A 307 -8.61 4.12 9.99
CA SER A 307 -8.65 5.53 10.40
C SER A 307 -8.42 6.49 9.23
N THR A 308 -7.50 6.18 8.31
CA THR A 308 -7.16 7.09 7.21
C THR A 308 -7.48 6.50 5.84
N ALA A 309 -7.99 7.36 4.97
CA ALA A 309 -8.02 7.14 3.53
C ALA A 309 -7.52 8.39 2.81
N LEU A 310 -7.08 8.24 1.57
CA LEU A 310 -6.59 9.34 0.76
C LEU A 310 -6.93 9.17 -0.72
N PHE A 311 -7.08 10.29 -1.42
CA PHE A 311 -7.17 10.30 -2.87
C PHE A 311 -6.47 11.51 -3.48
N SER A 312 -6.03 11.35 -4.73
CA SER A 312 -5.37 12.36 -5.53
C SER A 312 -6.31 12.95 -6.57
N THR A 313 -6.21 14.26 -6.72
CA THR A 313 -6.87 15.03 -7.77
C THR A 313 -6.06 15.12 -9.06
N PHE A 314 -4.77 14.72 -9.04
CA PHE A 314 -3.82 14.91 -10.14
C PHE A 314 -4.34 14.37 -11.48
N ARG A 315 -4.89 13.15 -11.46
CA ARG A 315 -5.42 12.47 -12.66
C ARG A 315 -6.93 12.60 -12.85
N LEU A 316 -7.63 13.31 -11.95
CA LEU A 316 -9.08 13.52 -12.09
C LEU A 316 -9.41 14.64 -13.10
N ALA A 317 -8.42 15.50 -13.38
CA ALA A 317 -8.48 16.52 -14.42
C ALA A 317 -8.08 15.99 -15.81
N GLU A 318 -7.45 14.81 -15.90
CA GLU A 318 -6.93 14.27 -17.15
C GLU A 318 -8.05 13.64 -18.00
N ASP A 319 -8.63 14.43 -18.89
CA ASP A 319 -9.32 13.92 -20.07
C ASP A 319 -8.79 14.64 -21.32
N ALA A 320 -7.93 13.95 -22.09
CA ALA A 320 -7.30 14.54 -23.27
C ALA A 320 -8.28 14.80 -24.42
N ASP A 321 -9.51 14.29 -24.32
CA ASP A 321 -10.53 14.31 -25.38
C ASP A 321 -11.67 15.33 -25.14
N ILE A 322 -11.66 16.12 -24.06
CA ILE A 322 -12.77 17.03 -23.69
C ILE A 322 -12.33 18.52 -23.66
N PRO A 323 -13.14 19.48 -24.16
CA PRO A 323 -12.85 20.91 -24.07
C PRO A 323 -12.76 21.40 -22.61
N ALA A 324 -11.82 22.31 -22.33
CA ALA A 324 -11.51 22.82 -20.99
C ALA A 324 -12.70 23.38 -20.18
N SER A 325 -13.78 23.84 -20.83
CA SER A 325 -14.98 24.34 -20.14
C SER A 325 -15.94 23.26 -19.64
N GLU A 326 -15.82 22.03 -20.14
CA GLU A 326 -16.54 20.84 -19.68
C GLU A 326 -15.70 20.05 -18.66
N ALA A 327 -14.36 20.15 -18.78
CA ALA A 327 -13.38 19.51 -17.89
C ALA A 327 -13.52 19.91 -16.41
N ASP A 328 -13.89 21.15 -16.09
CA ASP A 328 -13.98 21.62 -14.69
C ASP A 328 -15.16 21.00 -13.92
N ARG A 329 -16.33 20.83 -14.58
CA ARG A 329 -17.50 20.17 -13.97
C ARG A 329 -17.27 18.68 -13.81
N ASP A 330 -16.62 18.07 -14.79
CA ASP A 330 -16.31 16.65 -14.76
C ASP A 330 -15.28 16.35 -13.66
N ARG A 331 -14.30 17.25 -13.45
CA ARG A 331 -13.31 17.14 -12.35
C ARG A 331 -13.98 17.17 -10.97
N GLU A 332 -14.88 18.12 -10.72
CA GLU A 332 -15.60 18.23 -9.44
C GLU A 332 -16.39 16.93 -9.14
N THR A 333 -17.20 16.46 -10.10
CA THR A 333 -17.94 15.18 -9.96
C THR A 333 -16.98 14.01 -9.68
N ARG A 334 -15.83 13.93 -10.36
CA ARG A 334 -14.84 12.88 -10.13
C ARG A 334 -14.24 12.94 -8.72
N VAL A 335 -13.98 14.14 -8.20
CA VAL A 335 -13.54 14.37 -6.82
C VAL A 335 -14.60 13.88 -5.83
N ARG A 336 -15.86 14.28 -6.02
CA ARG A 336 -16.99 13.83 -5.19
C ARG A 336 -17.09 12.30 -5.14
N LYS A 337 -17.00 11.64 -6.30
CA LYS A 337 -17.01 10.17 -6.40
C LYS A 337 -15.85 9.51 -5.65
N GLN A 338 -14.64 10.05 -5.77
CA GLN A 338 -13.48 9.52 -5.04
C GLN A 338 -13.61 9.75 -3.54
N ALA A 339 -14.10 10.91 -3.10
CA ALA A 339 -14.36 11.18 -1.69
C ALA A 339 -15.34 10.17 -1.09
N VAL A 340 -16.47 9.91 -1.77
CA VAL A 340 -17.45 8.89 -1.34
C VAL A 340 -16.81 7.50 -1.32
N THR A 341 -16.05 7.15 -2.35
CA THR A 341 -15.38 5.84 -2.47
C THR A 341 -14.42 5.61 -1.31
N GLN A 342 -13.55 6.58 -1.02
CA GLN A 342 -12.50 6.43 -0.03
C GLN A 342 -13.02 6.58 1.40
N ALA A 343 -13.88 7.57 1.69
CA ALA A 343 -14.50 7.69 3.01
C ALA A 343 -15.43 6.51 3.31
N GLY A 344 -16.16 5.99 2.32
CA GLY A 344 -16.99 4.80 2.51
C GLY A 344 -16.18 3.57 2.94
N ARG A 345 -14.91 3.43 2.49
CA ARG A 345 -14.02 2.37 2.98
C ARG A 345 -13.75 2.47 4.47
N LEU A 346 -13.64 3.67 5.02
CA LEU A 346 -13.50 3.87 6.48
C LEU A 346 -14.74 3.35 7.23
N LEU A 347 -15.92 3.40 6.61
CA LEU A 347 -17.15 2.76 7.11
C LEU A 347 -17.27 1.28 6.75
N GLY A 348 -16.20 0.66 6.23
CA GLY A 348 -16.15 -0.74 5.86
C GLY A 348 -16.85 -1.06 4.54
N ALA A 349 -17.04 -0.09 3.64
CA ALA A 349 -17.62 -0.36 2.33
C ALA A 349 -16.70 -1.25 1.49
N GLU A 350 -17.24 -2.37 1.04
CA GLU A 350 -16.54 -3.32 0.17
C GLU A 350 -16.79 -3.05 -1.31
N LYS A 351 -16.14 -3.83 -2.17
CA LYS A 351 -16.27 -3.68 -3.62
C LYS A 351 -17.68 -4.07 -4.08
N CYS A 352 -18.38 -3.13 -4.71
CA CYS A 352 -19.68 -3.38 -5.32
C CYS A 352 -19.54 -3.93 -6.75
N SER A 353 -20.42 -4.86 -7.13
CA SER A 353 -20.51 -5.38 -8.50
C SER A 353 -21.25 -4.44 -9.46
N ASP A 354 -22.11 -3.55 -8.96
CA ASP A 354 -22.81 -2.57 -9.80
C ASP A 354 -21.84 -1.49 -10.27
N LYS A 355 -21.63 -1.39 -11.58
CA LYS A 355 -20.75 -0.40 -12.23
C LYS A 355 -21.19 1.04 -12.03
N ARG A 356 -22.44 1.28 -11.66
CA ARG A 356 -22.95 2.59 -11.30
C ARG A 356 -22.73 2.94 -9.83
N CYS A 357 -22.36 1.98 -8.98
CA CYS A 357 -22.04 2.28 -7.59
C CYS A 357 -20.61 2.88 -7.48
N PRO A 358 -20.39 3.94 -6.67
CA PRO A 358 -19.05 4.48 -6.40
C PRO A 358 -18.09 3.44 -5.81
N PHE A 359 -18.59 2.43 -5.10
CA PHE A 359 -17.76 1.34 -4.56
C PHE A 359 -17.37 0.28 -5.59
N SER A 360 -17.71 0.46 -6.86
CA SER A 360 -17.19 -0.38 -7.93
C SER A 360 -15.73 -0.01 -8.27
N SER A 361 -14.99 -0.98 -8.79
CA SER A 361 -13.60 -0.73 -9.20
C SER A 361 -13.54 0.10 -10.48
N SER A 362 -13.08 1.34 -10.36
CA SER A 362 -12.89 2.30 -11.48
C SER A 362 -11.42 2.68 -11.66
N PRO A 363 -10.61 1.87 -12.35
CA PRO A 363 -9.18 2.14 -12.54
C PRO A 363 -8.88 3.24 -13.57
N THR A 364 -9.87 3.70 -14.34
CA THR A 364 -9.71 4.78 -15.33
C THR A 364 -10.76 5.86 -15.11
N VAL A 365 -10.46 7.09 -15.56
CA VAL A 365 -11.39 8.23 -15.52
C VAL A 365 -12.71 7.90 -16.22
N ARG A 366 -12.64 7.26 -17.39
CA ARG A 366 -13.84 6.85 -18.14
C ARG A 366 -14.72 5.86 -17.38
N GLU A 367 -14.14 4.97 -16.58
CA GLU A 367 -14.92 4.06 -15.72
C GLU A 367 -15.45 4.79 -14.49
N LEU A 368 -14.69 5.75 -13.94
CA LEU A 368 -15.15 6.62 -12.87
C LEU A 368 -16.35 7.48 -13.32
N ASP A 369 -16.37 7.92 -14.58
CA ASP A 369 -17.47 8.70 -15.15
C ASP A 369 -18.76 7.88 -15.31
N ILE A 370 -18.66 6.55 -15.43
CA ILE A 370 -19.82 5.64 -15.47
C ILE A 370 -20.46 5.49 -14.09
N ALA A 371 -19.68 5.53 -13.01
CA ALA A 371 -20.20 5.46 -11.65
C ALA A 371 -21.10 6.69 -11.37
N ASP A 372 -22.10 6.53 -10.52
CA ASP A 372 -22.87 7.62 -9.94
C ASP A 372 -22.13 8.15 -8.69
N GLU A 373 -22.48 9.34 -8.22
CA GLU A 373 -21.93 9.90 -6.97
C GLU A 373 -22.50 9.17 -5.73
N ALA A 374 -23.78 8.80 -5.79
CA ALA A 374 -24.48 8.15 -4.68
C ALA A 374 -24.23 6.63 -4.67
N PRO A 375 -24.04 6.02 -3.49
CA PRO A 375 -24.09 4.56 -3.33
C PRO A 375 -25.41 3.98 -3.88
N CYS A 376 -25.36 2.77 -4.45
CA CYS A 376 -26.57 2.04 -4.81
C CYS A 376 -27.41 1.72 -3.57
N ASP A 377 -28.70 1.40 -3.75
CA ASP A 377 -29.64 1.16 -2.65
C ASP A 377 -29.12 0.15 -1.61
N ASP A 378 -28.46 -0.92 -2.04
CA ASP A 378 -27.91 -1.96 -1.17
C ASP A 378 -26.73 -1.42 -0.33
N CYS A 379 -25.80 -0.70 -0.96
CA CYS A 379 -24.66 -0.10 -0.27
C CYS A 379 -25.12 1.05 0.66
N ALA A 380 -26.06 1.87 0.23
CA ALA A 380 -26.64 2.94 1.04
C ALA A 380 -27.35 2.37 2.28
N ALA A 381 -28.15 1.32 2.12
CA ALA A 381 -28.82 0.66 3.24
C ALA A 381 -27.81 0.02 4.22
N THR A 382 -26.74 -0.57 3.68
CA THR A 382 -25.66 -1.16 4.47
C THR A 382 -24.91 -0.12 5.28
N LEU A 383 -24.61 1.05 4.69
CA LEU A 383 -23.86 2.12 5.33
C LEU A 383 -24.70 2.98 6.27
N ALA A 384 -26.00 3.15 6.03
CA ALA A 384 -26.86 4.03 6.83
C ALA A 384 -26.94 3.65 8.32
N GLY A 385 -26.66 2.40 8.67
CA GLY A 385 -26.59 1.91 10.05
C GLY A 385 -25.18 1.86 10.65
N ARG A 386 -24.16 2.25 9.89
CA ARG A 386 -22.75 2.20 10.32
C ARG A 386 -22.29 3.52 10.92
N SER A 387 -21.41 3.40 11.90
CA SER A 387 -20.65 4.47 12.51
C SER A 387 -19.20 4.06 12.57
N TRP A 388 -18.29 5.02 12.46
CA TRP A 388 -16.89 4.79 12.73
C TRP A 388 -16.61 4.94 14.25
N PRO A 389 -15.76 4.10 14.86
CA PRO A 389 -15.02 2.98 14.27
C PRO A 389 -15.93 1.78 13.96
N VAL A 390 -15.64 1.09 12.86
CA VAL A 390 -16.41 -0.08 12.41
C VAL A 390 -15.95 -1.32 13.20
N PRO A 391 -16.85 -2.06 13.86
CA PRO A 391 -16.46 -3.28 14.55
C PRO A 391 -15.90 -4.33 13.59
N ASP A 392 -14.84 -5.02 14.01
CA ASP A 392 -14.18 -6.12 13.29
C ASP A 392 -15.13 -7.17 12.71
N GLU A 393 -16.25 -7.44 13.39
CA GLU A 393 -17.27 -8.40 12.97
C GLU A 393 -18.00 -7.98 11.69
N VAL A 394 -18.15 -6.66 11.46
CA VAL A 394 -18.83 -6.08 10.28
C VAL A 394 -17.90 -6.05 9.07
N ILE A 395 -16.59 -6.03 9.29
CA ILE A 395 -15.57 -6.13 8.24
C ILE A 395 -15.47 -7.59 7.73
N ARG A 396 -15.95 -8.58 8.51
CA ARG A 396 -15.83 -10.02 8.22
C ARG A 396 -17.11 -10.67 7.66
N SER A 397 -18.24 -9.96 7.60
CA SER A 397 -19.56 -10.61 7.56
C SER A 397 -20.17 -10.96 6.20
N ASP A 398 -19.55 -10.70 5.05
CA ASP A 398 -20.20 -10.93 3.73
C ASP A 398 -19.54 -12.01 2.83
N ASP A 399 -18.55 -12.76 3.32
CA ASP A 399 -17.99 -13.93 2.60
C ASP A 399 -18.78 -15.25 2.80
N ASP A 400 -19.77 -15.26 3.70
CA ASP A 400 -20.70 -16.40 3.83
C ASP A 400 -21.89 -16.23 2.87
N GLY A 401 -21.79 -16.87 1.71
CA GLY A 401 -22.87 -17.01 0.73
C GLY A 401 -24.18 -17.48 1.37
N GLY A 402 -25.09 -16.54 1.59
CA GLY A 402 -26.43 -16.79 2.10
C GLY A 402 -27.34 -17.44 1.07
N ASP A 403 -27.45 -18.76 1.14
CA ASP A 403 -28.63 -19.53 0.71
C ASP A 403 -29.89 -18.96 1.39
N SER A 404 -30.62 -18.09 0.68
CA SER A 404 -31.97 -17.71 1.08
C SER A 404 -32.95 -18.74 0.52
N GLY A 405 -33.17 -19.78 1.32
CA GLY A 405 -34.27 -20.71 1.12
C GLY A 405 -35.60 -19.98 0.97
N ARG A 406 -36.16 -20.01 -0.25
CA ARG A 406 -37.54 -19.60 -0.51
C ARG A 406 -38.38 -20.85 -0.72
N ALA A 407 -39.26 -21.09 0.25
CA ALA A 407 -40.25 -22.15 0.27
C ALA A 407 -41.10 -22.18 -1.01
N GLU A 408 -41.33 -23.39 -1.50
CA GLU A 408 -42.27 -23.68 -2.57
C GLU A 408 -43.71 -23.34 -2.14
N THR A 409 -44.34 -22.43 -2.88
CA THR A 409 -45.79 -22.49 -3.13
C THR A 409 -46.03 -22.01 -4.56
N GLY A 410 -46.54 -22.90 -5.41
CA GLY A 410 -46.73 -22.65 -6.84
C GLY A 410 -47.94 -21.77 -7.17
N SER A 411 -47.88 -21.18 -8.36
CA SER A 411 -49.03 -20.98 -9.25
C SER A 411 -48.53 -20.52 -10.62
N ASP A 412 -49.13 -21.10 -11.65
CA ASP A 412 -48.92 -20.86 -13.08
C ASP A 412 -48.93 -19.38 -13.48
N THR A 413 -48.08 -19.00 -14.44
CA THR A 413 -48.51 -18.33 -15.69
C THR A 413 -47.37 -18.17 -16.69
N ASP A 414 -47.71 -18.40 -17.96
CA ASP A 414 -46.97 -18.10 -19.20
C ASP A 414 -46.35 -16.68 -19.27
N GLY A 415 -45.22 -16.58 -19.99
CA GLY A 415 -44.72 -15.31 -20.53
C GLY A 415 -43.27 -15.39 -21.00
N GLY A 416 -43.05 -15.48 -22.31
CA GLY A 416 -41.73 -15.58 -22.93
C GLY A 416 -40.82 -14.37 -22.71
N GLY A 417 -39.52 -14.65 -22.61
CA GLY A 417 -38.42 -13.69 -22.64
C GLY A 417 -37.24 -14.25 -23.46
N PRO A 418 -36.38 -13.39 -24.04
CA PRO A 418 -35.51 -13.76 -25.15
C PRO A 418 -34.34 -14.65 -24.71
N GLU A 419 -33.92 -15.54 -25.61
CA GLU A 419 -32.72 -16.38 -25.49
C GLU A 419 -31.49 -15.52 -25.13
N ARG A 420 -30.85 -15.85 -24.00
CA ARG A 420 -29.51 -15.36 -23.63
C ARG A 420 -28.50 -15.99 -24.58
N ASP A 421 -27.77 -15.15 -25.31
CA ASP A 421 -26.52 -15.57 -25.97
C ASP A 421 -25.56 -16.14 -24.93
N PRO A 422 -24.85 -17.25 -25.23
CA PRO A 422 -23.83 -17.78 -24.34
C PRO A 422 -22.65 -16.79 -24.23
N ASP A 423 -22.17 -16.62 -23.00
CA ASP A 423 -20.98 -15.79 -22.69
C ASP A 423 -19.79 -16.18 -23.58
N PRO A 424 -18.99 -15.20 -24.05
CA PRO A 424 -17.80 -15.49 -24.82
C PRO A 424 -16.77 -16.24 -23.96
N GLU A 425 -16.28 -17.36 -24.47
CA GLU A 425 -15.21 -18.14 -23.83
C GLU A 425 -13.96 -17.26 -23.56
N PRO A 426 -13.26 -17.47 -22.43
CA PRO A 426 -12.05 -16.72 -22.11
C PRO A 426 -10.97 -16.94 -23.19
N PRO A 427 -10.15 -15.93 -23.47
CA PRO A 427 -9.24 -15.97 -24.61
C PRO A 427 -8.16 -17.04 -24.39
N GLY A 428 -8.01 -17.93 -25.37
CA GLY A 428 -7.13 -19.09 -25.29
C GLY A 428 -5.66 -18.73 -25.07
N GLU A 429 -4.90 -19.69 -24.53
CA GLU A 429 -3.50 -19.64 -24.06
C GLU A 429 -2.50 -18.99 -25.05
N GLN A 430 -2.80 -18.98 -26.35
CA GLN A 430 -2.01 -18.29 -27.38
C GLN A 430 -2.13 -16.75 -27.35
N SER A 431 -3.23 -16.20 -26.83
CA SER A 431 -3.43 -14.74 -26.73
C SER A 431 -2.61 -14.10 -25.60
N ARG A 432 -2.31 -14.84 -24.53
CA ARG A 432 -1.48 -14.41 -23.39
C ARG A 432 0.00 -14.26 -23.77
N VAL A 433 0.50 -15.15 -24.62
CA VAL A 433 1.87 -15.06 -25.15
C VAL A 433 2.01 -13.86 -26.09
N ASP A 434 0.99 -13.57 -26.91
CA ASP A 434 0.99 -12.39 -27.81
C ASP A 434 0.91 -11.06 -27.04
N TYR A 435 0.27 -11.06 -25.87
CA TYR A 435 0.16 -9.91 -24.97
C TYR A 435 1.46 -9.66 -24.17
N LEU A 436 2.09 -10.72 -23.64
CA LEU A 436 3.40 -10.65 -22.98
C LEU A 436 4.52 -10.24 -23.95
N TRP A 437 4.48 -10.72 -25.20
CA TRP A 437 5.40 -10.26 -26.24
C TRP A 437 5.17 -8.78 -26.60
N LYS A 438 3.92 -8.29 -26.67
CA LYS A 438 3.65 -6.87 -26.95
C LYS A 438 4.06 -5.93 -25.82
N SER A 439 3.88 -6.32 -24.56
CA SER A 439 4.35 -5.56 -23.40
C SER A 439 5.88 -5.53 -23.32
N LEU A 440 6.54 -6.67 -23.50
CA LEU A 440 8.01 -6.75 -23.53
C LEU A 440 8.59 -5.95 -24.71
N VAL A 441 7.94 -6.01 -25.88
CA VAL A 441 8.32 -5.18 -27.04
C VAL A 441 8.05 -3.70 -26.79
N HIS A 442 7.01 -3.30 -26.06
CA HIS A 442 6.73 -1.89 -25.77
C HIS A 442 7.79 -1.27 -24.83
N ASP A 443 8.19 -1.98 -23.78
CA ASP A 443 9.24 -1.53 -22.84
C ASP A 443 10.64 -1.57 -23.47
N LEU A 444 10.93 -2.58 -24.30
CA LEU A 444 12.15 -2.60 -25.11
C LEU A 444 12.14 -1.51 -26.18
N THR A 445 10.99 -1.15 -26.76
CA THR A 445 10.91 -0.13 -27.81
C THR A 445 11.09 1.28 -27.24
N ASN A 446 10.54 1.60 -26.07
CA ASN A 446 10.76 2.91 -25.44
C ASN A 446 12.20 3.07 -24.93
N THR A 447 12.77 2.02 -24.32
CA THR A 447 14.18 2.02 -23.90
C THR A 447 15.13 2.06 -25.11
N ALA A 448 14.80 1.35 -26.20
CA ALA A 448 15.58 1.36 -27.43
C ALA A 448 15.40 2.64 -28.26
N GLN A 449 14.25 3.31 -28.22
CA GLN A 449 14.03 4.60 -28.89
C GLN A 449 14.78 5.73 -28.18
N PHE A 450 14.75 5.77 -26.84
CA PHE A 450 15.53 6.75 -26.09
C PHE A 450 17.03 6.52 -26.24
N THR A 451 17.50 5.28 -26.06
CA THR A 451 18.91 4.92 -26.26
C THR A 451 19.32 5.12 -27.73
N GLY A 452 18.43 4.81 -28.67
CA GLY A 452 18.63 4.99 -30.10
C GLY A 452 18.70 6.46 -30.51
N PHE A 453 17.92 7.35 -29.89
CA PHE A 453 17.99 8.79 -30.13
C PHE A 453 19.29 9.39 -29.60
N VAL A 454 19.71 8.99 -28.40
CA VAL A 454 20.98 9.44 -27.79
C VAL A 454 22.18 8.93 -28.58
N VAL A 455 22.21 7.63 -28.93
CA VAL A 455 23.28 7.04 -29.75
C VAL A 455 23.26 7.62 -31.17
N GLY A 456 22.08 7.78 -31.77
CA GLY A 456 21.91 8.36 -33.10
C GLY A 456 22.36 9.81 -33.18
N PHE A 457 22.04 10.63 -32.18
CA PHE A 457 22.52 12.01 -32.09
C PHE A 457 24.05 12.06 -31.91
N GLY A 458 24.60 11.18 -31.07
CA GLY A 458 26.05 11.04 -30.89
C GLY A 458 26.78 10.64 -32.17
N VAL A 459 26.26 9.66 -32.91
CA VAL A 459 26.80 9.21 -34.21
C VAL A 459 26.68 10.32 -35.26
N SER A 460 25.57 11.05 -35.31
CA SER A 460 25.38 12.18 -36.23
C SER A 460 26.41 13.29 -35.98
N LEU A 461 26.64 13.65 -34.71
CA LEU A 461 27.67 14.61 -34.33
C LEU A 461 29.08 14.13 -34.70
N PHE A 462 29.37 12.84 -34.51
CA PHE A 462 30.65 12.26 -34.89
C PHE A 462 30.87 12.29 -36.41
N VAL A 463 29.87 11.91 -37.21
CA VAL A 463 29.94 11.97 -38.67
C VAL A 463 30.10 13.41 -39.17
N ALA A 464 29.35 14.35 -38.60
CA ALA A 464 29.50 15.77 -38.92
C ALA A 464 30.91 16.29 -38.60
N PHE A 465 31.49 15.83 -37.49
CA PHE A 465 32.84 16.19 -37.08
C PHE A 465 33.92 15.62 -38.01
N VAL A 466 33.81 14.34 -38.40
CA VAL A 466 34.73 13.72 -39.37
C VAL A 466 34.62 14.41 -40.73
N ALA A 467 33.40 14.68 -41.20
CA ALA A 467 33.17 15.39 -42.46
C ALA A 467 33.79 16.80 -42.41
N LEU A 468 33.62 17.53 -41.31
CA LEU A 468 34.22 18.85 -41.14
C LEU A 468 35.75 18.77 -41.11
N GLY A 469 36.33 17.78 -40.42
CA GLY A 469 37.78 17.54 -40.39
C GLY A 469 38.36 17.26 -41.79
N THR A 470 37.71 16.39 -42.56
CA THR A 470 38.14 16.09 -43.95
C THR A 470 38.01 17.30 -44.88
N ALA A 471 36.96 18.11 -44.72
CA ALA A 471 36.81 19.35 -45.47
C ALA A 471 37.89 20.38 -45.09
N LEU A 472 38.26 20.44 -43.81
CA LEU A 472 39.33 21.32 -43.32
C LEU A 472 40.70 20.91 -43.88
N GLU A 473 41.02 19.60 -43.91
CA GLU A 473 42.24 19.08 -44.54
C GLU A 473 42.32 19.40 -46.03
N ALA A 474 41.18 19.32 -46.74
CA ALA A 474 41.12 19.63 -48.16
C ALA A 474 41.38 21.12 -48.47
N VAL A 475 41.07 22.03 -47.53
CA VAL A 475 41.25 23.48 -47.69
C VAL A 475 42.58 23.96 -47.12
N ALA A 476 43.05 23.38 -46.01
CA ALA A 476 44.21 23.87 -45.25
C ALA A 476 45.48 23.02 -45.40
N GLY A 477 45.42 21.85 -46.04
CA GLY A 477 46.54 20.90 -46.15
C GLY A 477 46.56 19.85 -45.04
N PRO A 478 47.49 18.86 -45.11
CA PRO A 478 47.53 17.74 -44.16
C PRO A 478 47.82 18.22 -42.74
N ILE A 479 46.99 17.77 -41.80
CA ILE A 479 47.08 18.13 -40.39
C ILE A 479 48.17 17.29 -39.71
N ASP A 480 49.22 17.94 -39.22
CA ASP A 480 50.33 17.30 -38.49
C ASP A 480 49.83 16.51 -37.27
N GLY A 481 50.52 15.43 -36.87
CA GLY A 481 50.07 14.53 -35.80
C GLY A 481 49.82 15.18 -34.42
N GLN A 482 50.45 16.33 -34.13
CA GLN A 482 50.16 17.12 -32.92
C GLN A 482 48.82 17.86 -33.02
N SER A 483 48.47 18.35 -34.20
CA SER A 483 47.23 19.08 -34.46
C SER A 483 46.00 18.18 -34.38
N ALA A 484 46.13 16.91 -34.78
CA ALA A 484 45.08 15.90 -34.62
C ALA A 484 44.75 15.61 -33.14
N GLN A 485 45.76 15.56 -32.26
CA GLN A 485 45.55 15.35 -30.82
C GLN A 485 44.80 16.52 -30.17
N VAL A 486 45.11 17.76 -30.58
CA VAL A 486 44.41 18.96 -30.09
C VAL A 486 42.94 18.96 -30.53
N ILE A 487 42.65 18.53 -31.76
CA ILE A 487 41.29 18.42 -32.29
C ILE A 487 40.47 17.38 -31.50
N TRP A 488 41.03 16.20 -31.23
CA TRP A 488 40.36 15.18 -30.42
C TRP A 488 40.15 15.62 -28.97
N LEU A 489 41.10 16.35 -28.40
CA LEU A 489 40.99 16.86 -27.04
C LEU A 489 39.90 17.94 -26.94
N LEU A 490 39.80 18.84 -27.94
CA LEU A 490 38.70 19.80 -28.04
C LEU A 490 37.35 19.10 -28.18
N PHE A 491 37.25 18.04 -28.97
CA PHE A 491 36.02 17.25 -29.10
C PHE A 491 35.58 16.62 -27.77
N ALA A 492 36.51 15.99 -27.05
CA ALA A 492 36.22 15.41 -25.73
C ALA A 492 35.77 16.47 -24.71
N VAL A 493 36.43 17.64 -24.72
CA VAL A 493 36.06 18.78 -23.88
C VAL A 493 34.67 19.32 -24.26
N SER A 494 34.34 19.41 -25.55
CA SER A 494 33.01 19.83 -26.01
C SER A 494 31.91 18.86 -25.60
N LEU A 495 32.16 17.55 -25.62
CA LEU A 495 31.21 16.55 -25.12
C LEU A 495 31.00 16.66 -23.61
N LEU A 496 32.07 16.83 -22.84
CA LEU A 496 31.97 17.05 -21.39
C LEU A 496 31.25 18.36 -21.05
N ALA A 497 31.53 19.43 -21.79
CA ALA A 497 30.85 20.70 -21.64
C ALA A 497 29.35 20.59 -21.97
N ALA A 498 28.99 19.85 -23.03
CA ALA A 498 27.60 19.61 -23.39
C ALA A 498 26.86 18.77 -22.32
N TRP A 499 27.51 17.73 -21.77
CA TRP A 499 26.97 16.93 -20.67
C TRP A 499 26.78 17.77 -19.39
N TYR A 500 27.74 18.63 -19.07
CA TYR A 500 27.64 19.54 -17.93
C TYR A 500 26.56 20.60 -18.12
N LEU A 501 26.43 21.18 -19.33
CA LEU A 501 25.37 22.11 -19.68
C LEU A 501 23.99 21.44 -19.60
N TYR A 502 23.87 20.18 -20.04
CA TYR A 502 22.65 19.39 -19.87
C TYR A 502 22.29 19.21 -18.39
N LYS A 503 23.25 18.84 -17.52
CA LYS A 503 23.00 18.75 -16.07
C LYS A 503 22.59 20.09 -15.47
N LEU A 504 23.23 21.19 -15.88
CA LEU A 504 22.88 22.54 -15.44
C LEU A 504 21.50 22.98 -15.91
N LEU A 505 21.11 22.66 -17.15
CA LEU A 505 19.77 22.96 -17.67
C LEU A 505 18.71 22.13 -16.96
N LYS A 506 18.95 20.82 -16.72
CA LYS A 506 18.05 19.96 -15.95
C LYS A 506 17.85 20.51 -14.53
N TRP A 507 18.95 20.87 -13.86
CA TRP A 507 18.90 21.47 -12.53
C TRP A 507 18.24 22.87 -12.53
N GLY A 508 18.52 23.67 -13.55
CA GLY A 508 17.97 24.99 -13.77
C GLY A 508 16.46 24.97 -13.96
N VAL A 509 15.93 24.07 -14.79
CA VAL A 509 14.48 23.86 -15.00
C VAL A 509 13.80 23.45 -13.69
N LEU A 510 14.41 22.54 -12.93
CA LEU A 510 13.91 22.12 -11.60
C LEU A 510 13.99 23.23 -10.53
N SER A 511 14.89 24.20 -10.69
CA SER A 511 15.02 25.37 -9.78
C SER A 511 14.10 26.53 -10.17
N LEU A 512 13.91 26.77 -11.47
CA LEU A 512 13.00 27.78 -12.02
C LEU A 512 11.54 27.37 -11.82
N GLY A 513 11.22 26.07 -11.86
CA GLY A 513 9.91 25.57 -11.44
C GLY A 513 9.59 25.96 -9.98
N ARG A 514 10.56 25.78 -9.07
CA ARG A 514 10.42 26.18 -7.65
C ARG A 514 10.33 27.70 -7.44
N ALA A 515 11.08 28.49 -8.21
CA ALA A 515 11.06 29.95 -8.10
C ALA A 515 9.86 30.63 -8.78
N ALA A 516 9.35 30.06 -9.88
CA ALA A 516 8.16 30.58 -10.57
C ALA A 516 6.89 30.37 -9.72
N VAL A 517 6.78 29.23 -9.03
CA VAL A 517 5.71 28.94 -8.08
C VAL A 517 5.79 29.85 -6.84
N GLY A 518 7.00 30.17 -6.35
CA GLY A 518 7.19 31.15 -5.26
C GLY A 518 6.95 32.62 -5.67
N GLY A 519 7.26 32.99 -6.92
CA GLY A 519 7.12 34.36 -7.42
C GLY A 519 5.67 34.75 -7.75
N LEU A 520 4.87 33.81 -8.25
CA LEU A 520 3.45 34.03 -8.56
C LEU A 520 2.61 34.31 -7.29
N ARG A 521 2.96 33.73 -6.13
CA ARG A 521 2.33 34.02 -4.82
C ARG A 521 2.53 35.47 -4.34
N SER A 522 3.62 36.15 -4.75
CA SER A 522 3.92 37.52 -4.30
C SER A 522 3.30 38.64 -5.16
N ALA A 523 2.69 38.29 -6.29
CA ALA A 523 2.11 39.27 -7.23
C ALA A 523 0.57 39.33 -7.18
N THR A 524 -0.06 38.48 -6.38
CA THR A 524 -1.52 38.37 -6.22
C THR A 524 -2.02 38.69 -4.81
N GLU A 525 -1.15 39.16 -3.91
CA GLU A 525 -1.54 39.80 -2.63
C GLU A 525 -1.70 41.31 -2.75
#